data_AF-A0A1V5JKY2-F1
#
_entry.id   AF-A0A1V5JKY2-F1
#
_cell.length_a   1.000
_cell.length_b   1.000
_cell.length_c   1.000
_cell.angle_alpha   90.00
_cell.angle_beta   90.00
_cell.angle_gamma   90.00
#
_symmetry.space_group_name_H-M   'P 1'
#
loop_
_entity.id
_entity.type
_entity.pdbx_description
1 polymer ?
#
loop_
_entity_poly.entity_id
_entity_poly.type
_entity_poly.pdbx_seq_one_letter_code
_entity_poly.pdbx_strand_id
1 'polypeptide(L)'
;MNPWGAGNQLNPDRGPSSLQTDEASMWELFRPSMDIRTAYEPNDKRRAGSIMEHGWTMPQWKPQKLPQADGSFTADDAAYNEFMKDGYRYDTIQDVKQGGTLNGTRSTIAKYVVGPGQKYGGEQVIGMNTGINFMMLRYADILLIYAEATLGEAASTNDATALEAFNKVRLRAGLPVKEVLTLDDIIKERRVEFAFEGDYWFDITRLGFAKAKQIIEAQNRGTVAGVVRVTGFTEDKMFLPIPASEVLQDPLLNEDPQPYYTK
;
A
#
# COMPACT_ATOMS: atom_id res chain seq x y z
N MET A 1 -27.45 1.42 15.31
CA MET A 1 -26.23 1.42 16.14
C MET A 1 -25.08 1.27 15.16
N ASN A 2 -24.15 2.23 15.09
CA ASN A 2 -22.97 2.12 14.21
C ASN A 2 -22.16 0.88 14.64
N PRO A 3 -22.05 -0.20 13.84
CA PRO A 3 -21.26 -1.36 14.25
C PRO A 3 -19.74 -1.04 14.30
N TRP A 4 -19.32 0.11 13.75
CA TRP A 4 -17.93 0.47 13.54
C TRP A 4 -17.62 1.87 14.09
N GLY A 5 -17.84 2.09 15.39
CA GLY A 5 -17.67 3.41 16.06
C GLY A 5 -16.42 4.21 15.67
N ALA A 6 -15.35 3.53 15.23
CA ALA A 6 -14.21 4.07 14.47
C ALA A 6 -13.66 2.99 13.52
N GLY A 7 -14.38 2.68 12.44
CA GLY A 7 -14.01 1.64 11.48
C GLY A 7 -12.73 1.96 10.68
N ASN A 8 -12.33 1.02 9.83
CA ASN A 8 -11.09 1.13 9.07
C ASN A 8 -11.19 2.23 7.99
N GLN A 9 -10.30 3.24 8.07
CA GLN A 9 -10.21 4.41 7.19
C GLN A 9 -9.30 4.22 5.96
N LEU A 10 -8.85 3.01 5.67
CA LEU A 10 -8.00 2.78 4.51
C LEU A 10 -8.73 2.99 3.18
N ASN A 11 -10.02 2.68 3.11
CA ASN A 11 -10.82 2.93 1.91
C ASN A 11 -10.85 4.42 1.51
N PRO A 12 -11.17 5.38 2.40
CA PRO A 12 -11.10 6.79 2.04
C PRO A 12 -9.69 7.31 1.76
N ASP A 13 -8.69 6.86 2.52
CA ASP A 13 -7.32 7.35 2.37
C ASP A 13 -6.62 6.83 1.12
N ARG A 14 -7.01 5.64 0.64
CA ARG A 14 -6.33 4.93 -0.45
C ARG A 14 -7.15 4.88 -1.73
N GLY A 15 -8.48 4.94 -1.62
CA GLY A 15 -9.39 4.83 -2.76
C GLY A 15 -9.31 6.04 -3.69
N PRO A 16 -9.41 5.84 -5.02
CA PRO A 16 -9.47 6.93 -5.99
C PRO A 16 -10.81 7.67 -5.90
N SER A 17 -10.80 8.99 -6.15
CA SER A 17 -12.02 9.82 -6.09
C SER A 17 -13.08 9.44 -7.13
N SER A 18 -12.68 8.73 -8.20
CA SER A 18 -13.57 8.17 -9.22
C SER A 18 -14.41 6.98 -8.74
N LEU A 19 -14.21 6.51 -7.50
CA LEU A 19 -15.06 5.52 -6.84
C LEU A 19 -15.98 6.13 -5.77
N GLN A 20 -15.90 7.45 -5.55
CA GLN A 20 -16.68 8.13 -4.53
C GLN A 20 -18.18 8.16 -4.85
N THR A 21 -19.00 7.88 -3.84
CA THR A 21 -20.47 7.85 -3.90
C THR A 21 -21.08 8.53 -2.67
N ASP A 22 -22.40 8.46 -2.53
CA ASP A 22 -23.13 8.86 -1.31
C ASP A 22 -22.92 7.89 -0.13
N GLU A 23 -22.40 6.68 -0.34
CA GLU A 23 -22.08 5.71 0.72
C GLU A 23 -20.60 5.72 1.13
N ALA A 24 -19.69 5.94 0.17
CA ALA A 24 -18.25 5.81 0.36
C ALA A 24 -17.50 7.11 0.02
N SER A 25 -16.77 7.63 1.01
CA SER A 25 -15.80 8.72 0.82
C SER A 25 -14.46 8.18 0.32
N MET A 26 -13.80 8.92 -0.59
CA MET A 26 -12.49 8.57 -1.16
C MET A 26 -11.71 9.82 -1.58
N TRP A 27 -10.44 9.91 -1.19
CA TRP A 27 -9.61 11.09 -1.41
C TRP A 27 -8.23 10.80 -1.99
N GLU A 28 -7.83 9.53 -2.06
CA GLU A 28 -6.55 9.15 -2.64
C GLU A 28 -5.35 9.87 -1.99
N LEU A 29 -5.38 10.02 -0.66
CA LEU A 29 -4.34 10.69 0.12
C LEU A 29 -2.98 9.99 -0.04
N PHE A 30 -2.99 8.65 -0.04
CA PHE A 30 -1.80 7.84 -0.24
C PHE A 30 -1.79 7.18 -1.61
N ARG A 31 -0.64 7.26 -2.27
CA ARG A 31 -0.42 6.68 -3.60
C ARG A 31 0.81 5.77 -3.61
N PRO A 32 0.83 4.73 -4.45
CA PRO A 32 2.00 3.89 -4.67
C PRO A 32 3.15 4.75 -5.22
N SER A 33 4.33 4.69 -4.62
CA SER A 33 5.53 5.31 -5.21
C SER A 33 5.89 4.63 -6.54
N MET A 34 6.63 5.33 -7.40
CA MET A 34 7.18 4.72 -8.61
C MET A 34 8.05 3.50 -8.28
N ASP A 35 8.74 3.53 -7.13
CA ASP A 35 9.61 2.46 -6.66
C ASP A 35 8.88 1.13 -6.38
N ILE A 36 7.75 1.16 -5.66
CA ILE A 36 6.98 -0.07 -5.37
C ILE A 36 6.33 -0.63 -6.64
N ARG A 37 5.91 0.23 -7.58
CA ARG A 37 5.36 -0.21 -8.88
C ARG A 37 6.37 -1.04 -9.68
N THR A 38 7.65 -0.67 -9.62
CA THR A 38 8.73 -1.39 -10.31
C THR A 38 9.28 -2.59 -9.53
N ALA A 39 8.86 -2.79 -8.28
CA ALA A 39 9.34 -3.90 -7.45
C ALA A 39 8.72 -5.25 -7.85
N TYR A 40 7.49 -5.24 -8.36
CA TYR A 40 6.80 -6.44 -8.82
C TYR A 40 7.46 -7.04 -10.06
N GLU A 41 7.70 -8.35 -10.03
CA GLU A 41 8.17 -9.10 -11.19
C GLU A 41 7.08 -9.16 -12.29
N PRO A 42 7.47 -9.34 -13.56
CA PRO A 42 6.52 -9.64 -14.62
C PRO A 42 5.64 -10.84 -14.24
N ASN A 43 4.34 -10.75 -14.51
CA ASN A 43 3.32 -11.75 -14.17
C ASN A 43 3.06 -11.99 -12.67
N ASP A 44 3.60 -11.16 -11.77
CA ASP A 44 3.22 -11.23 -10.36
C ASP A 44 1.74 -10.90 -10.16
N LYS A 45 0.95 -11.91 -9.83
CA LYS A 45 -0.51 -11.79 -9.66
C LYS A 45 -0.91 -10.86 -8.52
N ARG A 46 -0.01 -10.61 -7.55
CA ARG A 46 -0.26 -9.71 -6.42
C ARG A 46 -0.37 -8.26 -6.87
N ARG A 47 0.31 -7.87 -7.96
CA ARG A 47 0.35 -6.48 -8.44
C ARG A 47 -1.04 -5.89 -8.61
N ALA A 48 -1.95 -6.61 -9.26
CA ALA A 48 -3.33 -6.17 -9.47
C ALA A 48 -4.15 -6.12 -8.16
N GLY A 49 -3.79 -6.90 -7.14
CA GLY A 49 -4.40 -6.82 -5.81
C GLY A 49 -3.82 -5.69 -4.94
N SER A 50 -2.63 -5.21 -5.27
CA SER A 50 -1.94 -4.15 -4.53
C SER A 50 -2.15 -2.76 -5.12
N ILE A 51 -2.19 -2.64 -6.45
CA ILE A 51 -2.12 -1.39 -7.19
C ILE A 51 -3.16 -1.40 -8.33
N MET A 52 -4.00 -0.37 -8.38
CA MET A 52 -4.81 -0.04 -9.55
C MET A 52 -3.95 0.75 -10.54
N GLU A 53 -3.86 0.28 -11.78
CA GLU A 53 -3.18 0.95 -12.90
C GLU A 53 -4.14 1.05 -14.08
N HIS A 54 -3.77 1.78 -15.14
CA HIS A 54 -4.61 1.92 -16.32
C HIS A 54 -5.08 0.55 -16.85
N GLY A 55 -6.40 0.38 -17.00
CA GLY A 55 -7.02 -0.87 -17.43
C GLY A 55 -7.36 -1.84 -16.29
N TRP A 56 -7.05 -1.52 -15.03
CA TRP A 56 -7.54 -2.29 -13.89
C TRP A 56 -9.07 -2.15 -13.78
N THR A 57 -9.77 -3.25 -13.53
CA THR A 57 -11.24 -3.27 -13.52
C THR A 57 -11.81 -4.00 -12.32
N MET A 58 -12.98 -3.57 -11.88
CA MET A 58 -13.82 -4.29 -10.93
C MET A 58 -15.28 -4.25 -11.41
N PRO A 59 -15.73 -5.23 -12.22
CA PRO A 59 -17.02 -5.18 -12.92
C PRO A 59 -18.24 -5.04 -12.01
N GLN A 60 -18.15 -5.54 -10.77
CA GLN A 60 -19.22 -5.44 -9.79
C GLN A 60 -19.35 -4.05 -9.15
N TRP A 61 -18.28 -3.24 -9.16
CA TRP A 61 -18.31 -1.89 -8.60
C TRP A 61 -18.90 -0.93 -9.63
N LYS A 62 -20.07 -0.36 -9.32
CA LYS A 62 -20.82 0.52 -10.23
C LYS A 62 -21.06 1.88 -9.59
N PRO A 63 -20.00 2.67 -9.34
CA PRO A 63 -20.18 3.99 -8.72
C PRO A 63 -21.04 4.88 -9.62
N GLN A 64 -21.90 5.69 -9.01
CA GLN A 64 -22.83 6.56 -9.73
C GLN A 64 -22.90 7.94 -9.09
N LYS A 65 -22.91 8.99 -9.91
CA LYS A 65 -23.27 10.35 -9.48
C LYS A 65 -24.77 10.44 -9.29
N LEU A 66 -25.19 11.18 -8.27
CA LEU A 66 -26.60 11.46 -7.99
C LEU A 66 -27.11 12.59 -8.89
N PRO A 67 -28.39 12.58 -9.27
CA PRO A 67 -28.97 13.68 -10.03
C PRO A 67 -29.02 14.95 -9.17
N GLN A 68 -29.14 16.09 -9.84
CA GLN A 68 -29.50 17.36 -9.23
C GLN A 68 -30.93 17.29 -8.64
N ALA A 69 -31.32 18.29 -7.86
CA ALA A 69 -32.63 18.32 -7.20
C ALA A 69 -33.82 18.29 -8.19
N ASP A 70 -33.61 18.75 -9.42
CA ASP A 70 -34.61 18.72 -10.50
C ASP A 70 -34.63 17.39 -11.28
N GLY A 71 -33.81 16.41 -10.89
CA GLY A 71 -33.69 15.11 -11.54
C GLY A 71 -32.73 15.08 -12.73
N SER A 72 -32.14 16.21 -13.12
CA SER A 72 -31.19 16.28 -14.23
C SER A 72 -29.76 15.89 -13.81
N PHE A 73 -28.92 15.56 -14.78
CA PHE A 73 -27.48 15.41 -14.59
C PHE A 73 -26.76 16.55 -15.29
N THR A 74 -25.63 17.00 -14.71
CA THR A 74 -24.69 17.81 -15.49
C THR A 74 -24.12 16.97 -16.63
N ALA A 75 -23.57 17.61 -17.67
CA ALA A 75 -22.95 16.89 -18.78
C ALA A 75 -21.83 15.94 -18.30
N ASP A 76 -21.04 16.38 -17.33
CA ASP A 76 -19.95 15.57 -16.74
C ASP A 76 -20.49 14.40 -15.91
N ASP A 77 -21.53 14.62 -15.09
CA ASP A 77 -22.13 13.53 -14.29
C ASP A 77 -22.80 12.47 -15.18
N ALA A 78 -23.47 12.90 -16.25
CA ALA A 78 -24.07 12.00 -17.23
C ALA A 78 -22.99 11.17 -17.94
N ALA A 79 -21.90 11.81 -18.38
CA ALA A 79 -20.77 11.14 -19.01
C ALA A 79 -20.05 10.20 -18.03
N TYR A 80 -19.89 10.59 -16.76
CA TYR A 80 -19.36 9.72 -15.70
C TYR A 80 -20.22 8.47 -15.53
N ASN A 81 -21.54 8.63 -15.42
CA ASN A 81 -22.46 7.52 -15.18
C ASN A 81 -22.48 6.55 -16.36
N GLU A 82 -22.46 7.08 -17.59
CA GLU A 82 -22.33 6.28 -18.81
C GLU A 82 -20.99 5.55 -18.86
N PHE A 83 -19.90 6.22 -18.46
CA PHE A 83 -18.57 5.62 -18.37
C PHE A 83 -18.55 4.44 -17.38
N MET A 84 -19.16 4.57 -16.19
CA MET A 84 -19.10 3.56 -15.12
C MET A 84 -20.19 2.46 -15.17
N LYS A 85 -21.14 2.52 -16.12
CA LYS A 85 -22.34 1.66 -16.14
C LYS A 85 -22.07 0.16 -16.15
N ASP A 86 -21.00 -0.25 -16.83
CA ASP A 86 -20.61 -1.66 -17.01
C ASP A 86 -19.58 -2.12 -15.96
N GLY A 87 -19.37 -1.31 -14.92
CA GLY A 87 -18.44 -1.57 -13.84
C GLY A 87 -17.25 -0.61 -13.86
N TYR A 88 -16.53 -0.61 -12.74
CA TYR A 88 -15.44 0.31 -12.51
C TYR A 88 -14.22 -0.07 -13.35
N ARG A 89 -13.60 0.95 -13.96
CA ARG A 89 -12.29 0.85 -14.59
C ARG A 89 -11.41 2.00 -14.14
N TYR A 90 -10.17 1.68 -13.80
CA TYR A 90 -9.14 2.67 -13.55
C TYR A 90 -8.58 3.15 -14.89
N ASP A 91 -8.91 4.39 -15.26
CA ASP A 91 -8.55 4.95 -16.55
C ASP A 91 -7.76 6.25 -16.38
N THR A 92 -6.61 6.35 -17.05
CA THR A 92 -5.71 7.51 -16.94
C THR A 92 -5.78 8.44 -18.16
N ILE A 93 -6.69 8.15 -19.09
CA ILE A 93 -6.92 8.87 -20.33
C ILE A 93 -8.27 9.59 -20.28
N GLN A 94 -9.29 8.95 -19.70
CA GLN A 94 -10.62 9.55 -19.49
C GLN A 94 -10.51 10.88 -18.73
N ASP A 95 -11.37 11.84 -19.06
CA ASP A 95 -11.46 13.10 -18.30
C ASP A 95 -11.79 12.81 -16.83
N VAL A 96 -11.07 13.47 -15.92
CA VAL A 96 -11.19 13.25 -14.47
C VAL A 96 -12.59 13.58 -13.93
N LYS A 97 -13.31 14.52 -14.56
CA LYS A 97 -14.70 14.83 -14.18
C LYS A 97 -15.67 13.76 -14.66
N GLN A 98 -15.28 13.00 -15.67
CA GLN A 98 -16.11 11.99 -16.35
C GLN A 98 -15.67 10.56 -16.02
N GLY A 99 -14.99 10.37 -14.88
CA GLY A 99 -14.65 9.05 -14.33
C GLY A 99 -13.19 8.64 -14.46
N GLY A 100 -12.36 9.45 -15.11
CA GLY A 100 -10.91 9.23 -15.17
C GLY A 100 -10.20 9.47 -13.84
N THR A 101 -8.97 8.97 -13.73
CA THR A 101 -8.07 9.21 -12.59
C THR A 101 -6.68 9.57 -13.12
N LEU A 102 -6.22 10.78 -12.79
CA LEU A 102 -4.99 11.33 -13.35
C LEU A 102 -4.06 11.88 -12.26
N ASN A 103 -3.37 11.00 -11.55
CA ASN A 103 -2.37 11.38 -10.54
C ASN A 103 -0.92 11.26 -11.05
N GLY A 104 0.03 11.79 -10.28
CA GLY A 104 1.46 11.82 -10.66
C GLY A 104 2.09 10.43 -10.81
N THR A 105 1.58 9.40 -10.16
CA THR A 105 2.08 8.03 -10.26
C THR A 105 1.28 7.19 -11.25
N ARG A 106 0.21 7.72 -11.86
CA ARG A 106 -0.71 7.01 -12.76
C ARG A 106 -1.24 5.69 -12.16
N SER A 107 -1.37 5.66 -10.84
CA SER A 107 -1.76 4.46 -10.09
C SER A 107 -2.30 4.80 -8.72
N THR A 108 -3.13 3.93 -8.17
CA THR A 108 -3.74 4.07 -6.83
C THR A 108 -3.60 2.76 -6.06
N ILE A 109 -3.68 2.78 -4.73
CA ILE A 109 -3.58 1.55 -3.94
C ILE A 109 -4.91 0.77 -4.09
N ALA A 110 -4.85 -0.50 -4.47
CA ALA A 110 -6.02 -1.38 -4.51
C ALA A 110 -6.27 -2.07 -3.16
N LYS A 111 -5.20 -2.33 -2.41
CA LYS A 111 -5.26 -3.10 -1.18
C LYS A 111 -6.02 -2.35 -0.07
N TYR A 112 -7.00 -3.04 0.50
CA TYR A 112 -7.95 -2.52 1.49
C TYR A 112 -8.93 -1.46 0.97
N VAL A 113 -9.03 -1.28 -0.35
CA VAL A 113 -10.15 -0.55 -0.97
C VAL A 113 -11.27 -1.56 -1.22
N VAL A 114 -12.42 -1.32 -0.60
CA VAL A 114 -13.57 -2.26 -0.64
C VAL A 114 -14.66 -1.80 -1.61
N GLY A 115 -14.45 -0.64 -2.22
CA GLY A 115 -15.26 -0.15 -3.33
C GLY A 115 -16.25 0.95 -2.94
N PRO A 116 -17.25 1.19 -3.81
CA PRO A 116 -18.10 2.38 -3.77
C PRO A 116 -19.27 2.30 -2.79
N GLY A 117 -19.28 1.35 -1.85
CA GLY A 117 -20.44 1.06 -0.98
C GLY A 117 -21.33 -0.07 -1.50
N GLN A 118 -22.16 -0.61 -0.61
CA GLN A 118 -22.96 -1.81 -0.84
C GLN A 118 -24.02 -1.61 -1.93
N LYS A 119 -24.64 -0.42 -1.99
CA LYS A 119 -25.62 -0.06 -3.03
C LYS A 119 -25.01 -0.09 -4.44
N TYR A 120 -23.70 0.10 -4.53
CA TYR A 120 -22.94 0.18 -5.78
C TYR A 120 -22.08 -1.07 -6.03
N GLY A 121 -22.39 -2.18 -5.36
CA GLY A 121 -21.73 -3.47 -5.55
C GLY A 121 -20.36 -3.60 -4.89
N GLY A 122 -19.95 -2.64 -4.05
CA GLY A 122 -18.84 -2.78 -3.11
C GLY A 122 -19.26 -3.49 -1.82
N GLU A 123 -18.37 -3.50 -0.84
CA GLU A 123 -18.72 -3.91 0.53
C GLU A 123 -19.45 -2.78 1.28
N GLN A 124 -19.93 -3.07 2.49
CA GLN A 124 -20.54 -2.06 3.35
C GLN A 124 -19.51 -0.99 3.74
N VAL A 125 -19.79 0.24 3.35
CA VAL A 125 -19.03 1.44 3.72
C VAL A 125 -19.99 2.44 4.37
N ILE A 126 -19.53 3.13 5.42
CA ILE A 126 -20.29 4.18 6.10
C ILE A 126 -19.44 5.44 6.14
N GLY A 127 -19.55 6.26 5.10
CA GLY A 127 -18.76 7.47 4.92
C GLY A 127 -17.28 7.12 4.80
N MET A 128 -16.53 7.30 5.89
CA MET A 128 -15.10 7.05 5.97
C MET A 128 -14.73 5.67 6.55
N ASN A 129 -15.72 4.87 6.96
CA ASN A 129 -15.48 3.65 7.75
C ASN A 129 -15.81 2.39 6.96
N THR A 130 -14.95 1.39 7.07
CA THR A 130 -15.15 0.06 6.49
C THR A 130 -14.95 -1.04 7.53
N GLY A 131 -15.56 -2.20 7.29
CA GLY A 131 -15.44 -3.37 8.16
C GLY A 131 -14.22 -4.26 7.85
N ILE A 132 -13.33 -3.83 6.94
CA ILE A 132 -12.19 -4.65 6.55
C ILE A 132 -11.12 -4.70 7.65
N ASN A 133 -10.69 -5.90 8.02
CA ASN A 133 -9.63 -6.08 9.00
C ASN A 133 -8.27 -5.69 8.41
N PHE A 134 -7.48 -4.95 9.18
CA PHE A 134 -6.07 -4.73 8.87
C PHE A 134 -5.25 -5.93 9.32
N MET A 135 -4.39 -6.44 8.45
CA MET A 135 -3.63 -7.66 8.74
C MET A 135 -2.34 -7.27 9.46
N MET A 136 -2.22 -7.70 10.71
CA MET A 136 -1.02 -7.47 11.52
C MET A 136 0.04 -8.56 11.33
N LEU A 137 -0.42 -9.80 11.07
CA LEU A 137 0.43 -10.96 10.86
C LEU A 137 -0.28 -11.94 9.93
N ARG A 138 0.45 -12.51 8.97
CA ARG A 138 -0.09 -13.51 8.03
C ARG A 138 0.87 -14.67 7.90
N TYR A 139 0.38 -15.83 7.49
CA TYR A 139 1.21 -17.03 7.32
C TYR A 139 2.40 -16.83 6.35
N ALA A 140 2.23 -16.01 5.31
CA ALA A 140 3.32 -15.65 4.41
C ALA A 140 4.50 -14.96 5.15
N ASP A 141 4.22 -14.20 6.21
CA ASP A 141 5.26 -13.56 7.02
C ASP A 141 6.07 -14.59 7.78
N ILE A 142 5.41 -15.57 8.40
CA ILE A 142 6.07 -16.70 9.07
C ILE A 142 6.98 -17.48 8.11
N LEU A 143 6.52 -17.74 6.88
CA LEU A 143 7.31 -18.42 5.87
C LEU A 143 8.56 -17.64 5.47
N LEU A 144 8.43 -16.31 5.31
CA LEU A 144 9.55 -15.46 4.91
C LEU A 144 10.51 -15.20 6.07
N ILE A 145 10.02 -15.05 7.31
CA ILE A 145 10.84 -15.02 8.53
C ILE A 145 11.64 -16.31 8.66
N TYR A 146 10.99 -17.47 8.44
CA TYR A 146 11.67 -18.76 8.47
C TYR A 146 12.79 -18.85 7.42
N ALA A 147 12.51 -18.50 6.16
CA ALA A 147 13.52 -18.50 5.11
C ALA A 147 14.70 -17.56 5.44
N GLU A 148 14.42 -16.39 6.01
CA GLU A 148 15.45 -15.44 6.43
C GLU A 148 16.29 -15.94 7.61
N ALA A 149 15.65 -16.51 8.63
CA ALA A 149 16.33 -17.07 9.78
C ALA A 149 17.24 -18.23 9.39
N THR A 150 16.80 -19.09 8.45
CA THR A 150 17.60 -20.19 7.92
C THR A 150 18.77 -19.69 7.07
N LEU A 151 18.63 -18.57 6.36
CA LEU A 151 19.76 -17.90 5.70
C LEU A 151 20.79 -17.39 6.73
N GLY A 152 20.32 -16.76 7.81
CA GLY A 152 21.17 -16.22 8.87
C GLY A 152 22.14 -15.17 8.35
N GLU A 153 23.43 -15.31 8.70
CA GLU A 153 24.51 -14.41 8.26
C GLU A 153 25.15 -14.84 6.92
N ALA A 154 24.68 -15.93 6.31
CA ALA A 154 25.23 -16.39 5.04
C ALA A 154 24.87 -15.42 3.90
N ALA A 155 25.77 -15.28 2.92
CA ALA A 155 25.51 -14.46 1.74
C ALA A 155 24.38 -15.05 0.86
N SER A 156 24.22 -16.38 0.89
CA SER A 156 23.17 -17.10 0.17
C SER A 156 22.90 -18.46 0.81
N THR A 157 21.72 -19.02 0.59
CA THR A 157 21.37 -20.39 0.99
C THR A 157 20.63 -21.14 -0.13
N ASN A 158 20.90 -22.44 -0.23
CA ASN A 158 20.11 -23.39 -1.02
C ASN A 158 19.46 -24.46 -0.10
N ASP A 159 19.31 -24.15 1.18
CA ASP A 159 18.64 -25.03 2.13
C ASP A 159 17.22 -25.36 1.64
N ALA A 160 16.90 -26.65 1.59
CA ALA A 160 15.66 -27.15 1.02
C ALA A 160 14.42 -26.59 1.75
N THR A 161 14.49 -26.42 3.08
CA THR A 161 13.36 -25.93 3.87
C THR A 161 13.16 -24.43 3.71
N ALA A 162 14.25 -23.64 3.62
CA ALA A 162 14.18 -22.22 3.31
C ALA A 162 13.58 -21.98 1.92
N LEU A 163 14.05 -22.73 0.92
CA LEU A 163 13.54 -22.68 -0.44
C LEU A 163 12.06 -23.09 -0.49
N GLU A 164 11.66 -24.15 0.21
CA GLU A 164 10.26 -24.57 0.26
C GLU A 164 9.36 -23.46 0.84
N ALA A 165 9.76 -22.86 1.98
CA ALA A 165 8.99 -21.81 2.63
C ALA A 165 8.84 -20.56 1.74
N PHE A 166 9.95 -20.10 1.16
CA PHE A 166 9.98 -18.94 0.27
C PHE A 166 9.20 -19.20 -1.03
N ASN A 167 9.39 -20.36 -1.65
CA ASN A 167 8.73 -20.70 -2.91
C ASN A 167 7.22 -20.93 -2.76
N LYS A 168 6.71 -21.31 -1.58
CA LYS A 168 5.26 -21.32 -1.31
C LYS A 168 4.62 -19.95 -1.56
N VAL A 169 5.29 -18.86 -1.15
CA VAL A 169 4.81 -17.49 -1.37
C VAL A 169 4.84 -17.15 -2.86
N ARG A 170 5.96 -17.47 -3.54
CA ARG A 170 6.14 -17.19 -4.98
C ARG A 170 5.18 -17.94 -5.88
N LEU A 171 4.99 -19.24 -5.64
CA LEU A 171 4.08 -20.07 -6.43
C LEU A 171 2.63 -19.57 -6.32
N ARG A 172 2.20 -19.14 -5.12
CA ARG A 172 0.88 -18.51 -4.94
C ARG A 172 0.75 -17.22 -5.75
N ALA A 173 1.83 -16.43 -5.82
CA ALA A 173 1.90 -15.22 -6.65
C ALA A 173 2.00 -15.50 -8.16
N GLY A 174 2.12 -16.76 -8.58
CA GLY A 174 2.30 -17.15 -9.99
C GLY A 174 3.72 -16.94 -10.50
N LEU A 175 4.70 -16.81 -9.61
CA LEU A 175 6.10 -16.59 -9.94
C LEU A 175 6.88 -17.92 -9.97
N PRO A 176 7.97 -18.00 -10.76
CA PRO A 176 8.83 -19.17 -10.77
C PRO A 176 9.54 -19.34 -9.42
N VAL A 177 9.88 -20.57 -9.10
CA VAL A 177 10.68 -20.91 -7.92
C VAL A 177 12.09 -20.34 -8.03
N LYS A 178 12.71 -20.05 -6.89
CA LYS A 178 14.15 -19.84 -6.76
C LYS A 178 14.83 -21.12 -6.30
N GLU A 179 16.07 -21.31 -6.72
CA GLU A 179 16.93 -22.43 -6.31
C GLU A 179 18.02 -22.00 -5.30
N VAL A 180 18.27 -20.69 -5.21
CA VAL A 180 19.18 -20.08 -4.25
C VAL A 180 18.52 -18.79 -3.76
N LEU A 181 18.59 -18.54 -2.46
CA LEU A 181 18.09 -17.33 -1.82
C LEU A 181 19.26 -16.48 -1.34
N THR A 182 19.16 -15.18 -1.57
CA THR A 182 19.96 -14.15 -0.91
C THR A 182 19.07 -13.31 0.01
N LEU A 183 19.69 -12.50 0.87
CA LEU A 183 18.93 -11.56 1.70
C LEU A 183 18.12 -10.57 0.85
N ASP A 184 18.70 -10.08 -0.25
CA ASP A 184 18.02 -9.14 -1.15
C ASP A 184 16.80 -9.78 -1.84
N ASP A 185 16.84 -11.09 -2.15
CA ASP A 185 15.68 -11.83 -2.64
C ASP A 185 14.55 -11.86 -1.60
N ILE A 186 14.89 -12.13 -0.34
CA ILE A 186 13.94 -12.21 0.76
C ILE A 186 13.32 -10.85 1.04
N ILE A 187 14.14 -9.80 1.18
CA ILE A 187 13.65 -8.43 1.43
C ILE A 187 12.80 -7.93 0.27
N LYS A 188 13.16 -8.24 -0.98
CA LYS A 188 12.31 -7.92 -2.14
C LYS A 188 10.97 -8.65 -2.07
N GLU A 189 10.97 -9.96 -1.77
CA GLU A 189 9.75 -10.76 -1.69
C GLU A 189 8.83 -10.28 -0.56
N ARG A 190 9.38 -9.99 0.62
CA ARG A 190 8.65 -9.38 1.75
C ARG A 190 8.00 -8.06 1.33
N ARG A 191 8.76 -7.18 0.66
CA ARG A 191 8.26 -5.88 0.19
C ARG A 191 7.02 -5.98 -0.69
N VAL A 192 7.03 -6.88 -1.68
CA VAL A 192 5.90 -7.02 -2.62
C VAL A 192 4.75 -7.82 -2.02
N GLU A 193 5.03 -8.77 -1.13
CA GLU A 193 4.03 -9.55 -0.41
C GLU A 193 3.22 -8.69 0.57
N PHE A 194 3.91 -7.81 1.32
CA PHE A 194 3.33 -6.95 2.36
C PHE A 194 3.16 -5.49 1.90
N ALA A 195 3.12 -5.25 0.60
CA ALA A 195 2.91 -3.91 0.08
C ALA A 195 1.62 -3.30 0.68
N PHE A 196 1.77 -2.11 1.28
CA PHE A 196 0.71 -1.35 1.96
C PHE A 196 0.16 -1.95 3.27
N GLU A 197 0.93 -2.84 3.92
CA GLU A 197 0.63 -3.41 5.26
C GLU A 197 1.49 -2.85 6.40
N GLY A 198 2.48 -2.00 6.09
CA GLY A 198 3.26 -1.26 7.11
C GLY A 198 4.59 -1.90 7.51
N ASP A 199 4.93 -3.08 7.01
CA ASP A 199 6.13 -3.82 7.42
C ASP A 199 7.44 -3.27 6.88
N TYR A 200 7.42 -2.70 5.67
CA TYR A 200 8.66 -2.47 4.92
C TYR A 200 9.64 -1.50 5.59
N TRP A 201 9.16 -0.54 6.38
CA TRP A 201 10.05 0.34 7.15
C TRP A 201 10.84 -0.44 8.20
N PHE A 202 10.19 -1.35 8.92
CA PHE A 202 10.85 -2.18 9.93
C PHE A 202 11.78 -3.21 9.29
N ASP A 203 11.41 -3.75 8.12
CA ASP A 203 12.26 -4.65 7.35
C ASP A 203 13.57 -4.02 6.90
N ILE A 204 13.58 -2.74 6.51
CA ILE A 204 14.81 -2.08 6.04
C ILE A 204 15.66 -1.57 7.20
N THR A 205 15.05 -1.05 8.27
CA THR A 205 15.80 -0.44 9.38
C THR A 205 16.53 -1.48 10.22
N ARG A 206 15.98 -2.69 10.37
CA ARG A 206 16.64 -3.80 11.07
C ARG A 206 17.89 -4.35 10.37
N LEU A 207 18.12 -3.98 9.11
CA LEU A 207 19.35 -4.32 8.37
C LEU A 207 20.54 -3.41 8.74
N GLY A 208 20.34 -2.47 9.65
CA GLY A 208 21.33 -1.48 10.05
C GLY A 208 21.35 -0.25 9.15
N PHE A 209 21.87 0.86 9.70
CA PHE A 209 21.81 2.18 9.07
C PHE A 209 22.38 2.21 7.65
N ALA A 210 23.54 1.58 7.41
CA ALA A 210 24.21 1.62 6.11
C ALA A 210 23.35 1.02 4.99
N LYS A 211 22.75 -0.17 5.22
CA LYS A 211 21.89 -0.84 4.24
C LYS A 211 20.54 -0.11 4.12
N ALA A 212 19.96 0.34 5.24
CA ALA A 212 18.73 1.14 5.23
C ALA A 212 18.89 2.41 4.38
N LYS A 213 19.98 3.16 4.59
CA LYS A 213 20.33 4.35 3.81
C LYS A 213 20.46 4.04 2.32
N GLN A 214 21.21 2.99 1.97
CA GLN A 214 21.37 2.57 0.58
C GLN A 214 20.00 2.30 -0.08
N ILE A 215 19.14 1.55 0.59
CA ILE A 215 17.80 1.21 0.08
C ILE A 215 16.96 2.47 -0.06
N ILE A 216 16.85 3.30 0.99
CA ILE A 216 15.99 4.49 1.05
C ILE A 216 16.39 5.52 -0.01
N GLU A 217 17.68 5.81 -0.14
CA GLU A 217 18.18 6.80 -1.10
C GLU A 217 18.12 6.30 -2.55
N ALA A 218 18.04 4.98 -2.79
CA ALA A 218 17.81 4.43 -4.12
C ALA A 218 16.36 4.60 -4.60
N GLN A 219 15.38 4.74 -3.68
CA GLN A 219 13.95 4.68 -4.02
C GLN A 219 13.50 5.83 -4.90
N ASN A 220 12.82 5.52 -6.01
CA ASN A 220 12.12 6.53 -6.80
C ASN A 220 10.80 6.94 -6.13
N ARG A 221 10.84 8.06 -5.38
CA ARG A 221 9.68 8.72 -4.75
C ARG A 221 9.07 9.84 -5.62
N GLY A 222 9.45 9.90 -6.90
CA GLY A 222 8.95 10.88 -7.84
C GLY A 222 7.63 10.48 -8.50
N THR A 223 7.43 10.99 -9.71
CA THR A 223 6.23 10.81 -10.54
C THR A 223 6.61 10.27 -11.91
N VAL A 224 5.63 10.00 -12.77
CA VAL A 224 5.90 9.65 -14.17
C VAL A 224 6.62 10.76 -14.94
N ALA A 225 6.56 12.01 -14.46
CA ALA A 225 7.23 13.15 -15.09
C ALA A 225 8.70 13.28 -14.67
N GLY A 226 9.14 12.63 -13.60
CA GLY A 226 10.51 12.77 -13.12
C GLY A 226 10.81 11.96 -11.87
N VAL A 227 12.06 11.50 -11.80
CA VAL A 227 12.60 10.76 -10.66
C VAL A 227 12.93 11.72 -9.53
N VAL A 228 12.47 11.39 -8.33
CA VAL A 228 12.85 12.10 -7.09
C VAL A 228 13.35 11.05 -6.10
N ARG A 229 14.49 11.32 -5.46
CA ARG A 229 15.08 10.45 -4.45
C ARG A 229 15.28 11.22 -3.16
N VAL A 230 15.22 10.50 -2.05
CA VAL A 230 15.67 11.05 -0.78
C VAL A 230 17.18 11.23 -0.84
N THR A 231 17.67 12.38 -0.41
CA THR A 231 19.11 12.65 -0.24
C THR A 231 19.38 13.06 1.19
N GLY A 232 20.50 12.60 1.75
CA GLY A 232 20.88 12.95 3.13
C GLY A 232 20.03 12.24 4.17
N PHE A 233 19.69 10.96 3.92
CA PHE A 233 19.15 10.10 4.97
C PHE A 233 20.26 9.83 6.01
N THR A 234 20.04 10.27 7.23
CA THR A 234 20.93 10.22 8.39
C THR A 234 20.33 9.27 9.44
N GLU A 235 21.16 8.76 10.36
CA GLU A 235 20.77 7.69 11.28
C GLU A 235 19.64 8.09 12.23
N ASP A 236 19.59 9.37 12.64
CA ASP A 236 18.50 9.95 13.43
C ASP A 236 17.13 9.83 12.74
N LYS A 237 17.09 9.79 11.40
CA LYS A 237 15.86 9.64 10.61
C LYS A 237 15.34 8.19 10.56
N MET A 238 16.02 7.24 11.19
CA MET A 238 15.49 5.89 11.39
C MET A 238 14.40 5.84 12.47
N PHE A 239 14.30 6.90 13.29
CA PHE A 239 13.34 7.02 14.37
C PHE A 239 12.42 8.20 14.13
N LEU A 240 11.18 8.10 14.61
CA LEU A 240 10.28 9.26 14.67
C LEU A 240 10.76 10.20 15.79
N PRO A 241 10.64 11.52 15.62
CA PRO A 241 10.90 12.44 16.72
C PRO A 241 9.90 12.20 17.84
N ILE A 242 10.34 12.37 19.08
CA ILE A 242 9.43 12.41 20.23
C ILE A 242 8.47 13.59 20.01
N PRO A 243 7.15 13.42 20.17
CA PRO A 243 6.21 14.50 19.91
C PRO A 243 6.50 15.72 20.80
N ALA A 244 6.53 16.91 20.21
CA ALA A 244 6.89 18.13 20.92
C ALA A 244 6.00 18.44 22.13
N SER A 245 4.73 18.01 22.11
CA SER A 245 3.82 18.12 23.25
C SER A 245 4.24 17.26 24.44
N GLU A 246 4.78 16.07 24.19
CA GLU A 246 5.28 15.19 25.24
C GLU A 246 6.55 15.78 25.85
N VAL A 247 7.47 16.29 25.02
CA VAL A 247 8.69 16.98 25.50
C VAL A 247 8.35 18.23 26.34
N LEU A 248 7.28 18.95 25.99
CA LEU A 248 6.84 20.10 26.77
C LEU A 248 6.31 19.69 28.16
N GLN A 249 5.64 18.54 28.24
CA GLN A 249 5.11 18.01 29.49
C GLN A 249 6.18 17.33 30.35
N ASP A 250 7.13 16.64 29.72
CA ASP A 250 8.27 15.99 30.34
C ASP A 250 9.57 16.33 29.58
N PRO A 251 10.29 17.40 29.99
CA PRO A 251 11.53 17.81 29.34
C PRO A 251 12.64 16.75 29.38
N LEU A 252 12.59 15.77 30.30
CA LEU A 252 13.59 14.70 30.39
C LEU A 252 13.58 13.80 29.15
N LEU A 253 12.49 13.78 28.38
CA LEU A 253 12.40 13.06 27.11
C LEU A 253 13.37 13.61 26.05
N ASN A 254 13.87 14.84 26.21
CA ASN A 254 14.83 15.46 25.29
C ASN A 254 16.28 15.39 25.76
N GLU A 255 16.53 14.73 26.90
CA GLU A 255 17.87 14.47 27.41
C GLU A 255 18.39 13.10 26.95
N ASP A 256 19.68 12.85 27.15
CA ASP A 256 20.26 11.54 26.86
C ASP A 256 19.60 10.46 27.75
N PRO A 257 19.26 9.29 27.18
CA PRO A 257 18.62 8.22 27.94
C PRO A 257 19.51 7.77 29.10
N GLN A 258 18.91 7.69 30.28
CA GLN A 258 19.60 7.18 31.46
C GLN A 258 19.89 5.67 31.29
N PRO A 259 21.11 5.20 31.59
CA PRO A 259 21.45 3.79 31.51
C PRO A 259 20.56 2.94 32.42
N TYR A 260 20.02 1.83 31.89
CA TYR A 260 19.18 0.91 32.66
C TYR A 260 19.93 0.21 33.81
N TYR A 261 21.26 0.09 33.71
CA TYR A 261 22.12 -0.45 34.75
C TYR A 261 22.99 0.65 35.36
N THR A 262 22.87 0.86 36.68
CA THR A 262 23.86 1.60 37.46
C THR A 262 25.17 0.83 37.44
N LYS A 263 26.25 1.47 36.99
CA LYS A 263 27.62 0.92 37.00
C LYS A 263 28.06 0.51 38.40
#